data_AF-A0A329RH99-F1
#
_entry.id   AF-A0A329RH99-F1
#
_cell.length_a   1.000
_cell.length_b   1.000
_cell.length_c   1.000
_cell.angle_alpha   90.00
_cell.angle_beta   90.00
_cell.angle_gamma   90.00
#
_symmetry.space_group_name_H-M   'P 1'
#
loop_
_entity.id
_entity.type
_entity.pdbx_description
1 polymer ?
#
loop_
_entity_poly.entity_id
_entity_poly.type
_entity_poly.pdbx_seq_one_letter_code
_entity_poly.pdbx_strand_id
1 'polypeptide(L)'
;MSRLRAVAALATAFTALMTVAIAFAIARSNHVYVGGLAWPFLSDLGRDPPGSYVLFLGLNVVAVLLGLTWSFNHEYKQHFLQQSLENGQVSRGLCSLSFVSCIFGVVGAFGLPVFASFNASPVLHYNSAFGFLLCETVAMFTNTYLNYRIFLVKRAEMDAGVFITDRYGPRSVSRIKLGELQAVKRGFLIELSCVALYSMCVLVYLPVLYNGAEAPHLTIKQCIALKLGENYCSSTMRLDDVYTKLWDYEKDIAVHQVRALAQLGCMLTLIGYTLSFFADNKEEETMKDKDRTEATVIYYQHSASMPPHRSPRKSRRTSTRRSKSTSSSVSEPSKYSNEFRA
;
A
#
# COMPACT_ATOMS: atom_id res chain seq x y z
N MET A 1 10.56 -4.07 -7.73
CA MET A 1 9.91 -3.25 -6.68
C MET A 1 8.44 -2.97 -7.00
N SER A 2 8.11 -2.24 -8.08
CA SER A 2 6.71 -1.98 -8.51
C SER A 2 5.78 -3.21 -8.40
N ARG A 3 6.08 -4.34 -9.07
CA ARG A 3 5.31 -5.61 -8.96
C ARG A 3 5.08 -6.08 -7.52
N LEU A 4 6.11 -6.04 -6.67
CA LEU A 4 6.01 -6.51 -5.27
C LEU A 4 5.07 -5.61 -4.46
N ARG A 5 5.14 -4.28 -4.65
CA ARG A 5 4.19 -3.33 -4.07
C ARG A 5 2.75 -3.64 -4.50
N ALA A 6 2.52 -3.91 -5.79
CA ALA A 6 1.20 -4.23 -6.34
C ALA A 6 0.63 -5.54 -5.76
N VAL A 7 1.44 -6.59 -5.69
CA VAL A 7 1.05 -7.91 -5.18
C VAL A 7 0.81 -7.87 -3.67
N ALA A 8 1.69 -7.22 -2.90
CA ALA A 8 1.52 -7.07 -1.46
C ALA A 8 0.25 -6.27 -1.13
N ALA A 9 0.00 -5.17 -1.85
CA ALA A 9 -1.21 -4.37 -1.70
C ALA A 9 -2.50 -5.17 -1.98
N LEU A 10 -2.52 -5.93 -3.09
CA LEU A 10 -3.67 -6.76 -3.45
C LEU A 10 -3.89 -7.90 -2.44
N ALA A 11 -2.82 -8.56 -1.99
CA ALA A 11 -2.86 -9.61 -0.99
C ALA A 11 -3.38 -9.06 0.36
N THR A 12 -2.89 -7.90 0.81
CA THR A 12 -3.34 -7.22 2.04
C THR A 12 -4.85 -6.95 1.96
N ALA A 13 -5.30 -6.32 0.87
CA ALA A 13 -6.71 -6.00 0.65
C ALA A 13 -7.60 -7.24 0.63
N PHE A 14 -7.21 -8.27 -0.12
CA PHE A 14 -7.96 -9.52 -0.22
C PHE A 14 -8.03 -10.24 1.13
N THR A 15 -6.91 -10.44 1.82
CA THR A 15 -6.87 -11.12 3.11
C THR A 15 -7.67 -10.37 4.17
N ALA A 16 -7.61 -9.04 4.21
CA ALA A 16 -8.38 -8.23 5.14
C ALA A 16 -9.90 -8.38 4.92
N LEU A 17 -10.36 -8.28 3.67
CA LEU A 17 -11.77 -8.48 3.31
C LEU A 17 -12.24 -9.90 3.65
N MET A 18 -11.48 -10.93 3.25
CA MET A 18 -11.85 -12.32 3.51
C MET A 18 -11.87 -12.64 5.01
N THR A 19 -10.92 -12.11 5.79
CA THR A 19 -10.88 -12.31 7.24
C THR A 19 -12.16 -11.83 7.92
N VAL A 20 -12.60 -10.60 7.62
CA VAL A 20 -13.83 -10.03 8.22
C VAL A 20 -15.08 -10.68 7.65
N ALA A 21 -15.14 -10.98 6.35
CA ALA A 21 -16.28 -11.67 5.74
C ALA A 21 -16.49 -13.08 6.33
N ILE A 22 -15.42 -13.86 6.52
CA ILE A 22 -15.49 -15.20 7.12
C ILE A 22 -15.84 -15.10 8.62
N ALA A 23 -15.20 -14.20 9.38
CA ALA A 23 -15.52 -14.02 10.80
C ALA A 23 -16.99 -13.59 11.01
N PHE A 24 -17.49 -12.68 10.18
CA PHE A 24 -18.91 -12.29 10.17
C PHE A 24 -19.83 -13.47 9.82
N ALA A 25 -19.51 -14.24 8.77
CA ALA A 25 -20.29 -15.41 8.38
C ALA A 25 -20.36 -16.46 9.50
N ILE A 26 -19.24 -16.74 10.19
CA ILE A 26 -19.18 -17.64 11.35
C ILE A 26 -20.05 -17.12 12.51
N ALA A 27 -19.92 -15.84 12.87
CA ALA A 27 -20.70 -15.23 13.94
C ALA A 27 -22.22 -15.32 13.65
N ARG A 28 -22.62 -15.06 12.39
CA ARG A 28 -24.03 -15.16 11.96
C ARG A 28 -24.53 -16.59 11.89
N SER A 29 -23.75 -17.56 11.41
CA SER A 29 -24.18 -18.96 11.30
C SER A 29 -24.29 -19.67 12.65
N ASN A 30 -23.44 -19.28 13.61
CA ASN A 30 -23.43 -19.86 14.95
C ASN A 30 -24.32 -19.07 15.95
N HIS A 31 -25.10 -18.10 15.48
CA HIS A 31 -25.92 -17.22 16.32
C HIS A 31 -25.16 -16.55 17.48
N VAL A 32 -23.88 -16.19 17.25
CA VAL A 32 -23.04 -15.53 18.24
C VAL A 32 -23.64 -14.18 18.60
N TYR A 33 -23.78 -13.91 19.90
CA TYR A 33 -24.25 -12.63 20.38
C TYR A 33 -23.19 -11.54 20.17
N VAL A 34 -23.55 -10.50 19.42
CA VAL A 34 -22.69 -9.38 19.04
C VAL A 34 -23.29 -8.04 19.46
N GLY A 35 -23.83 -8.01 20.69
CA GLY A 35 -24.33 -6.78 21.33
C GLY A 35 -25.61 -6.18 20.75
N GLY A 36 -26.44 -6.98 20.07
CA GLY A 36 -27.72 -6.52 19.48
C GLY A 36 -27.60 -5.69 18.20
N LEU A 37 -26.38 -5.40 17.72
CA LEU A 37 -26.16 -4.57 16.53
C LEU A 37 -26.47 -5.30 15.21
N ALA A 38 -27.00 -4.56 14.22
CA ALA A 38 -27.23 -5.06 12.87
C ALA A 38 -25.91 -5.27 12.11
N TRP A 39 -24.95 -4.35 12.30
CA TRP A 39 -23.54 -4.56 11.98
C TRP A 39 -22.69 -4.41 13.26
N PRO A 40 -21.95 -5.43 13.70
CA PRO A 40 -21.25 -5.42 14.99
C PRO A 40 -19.86 -4.77 14.93
N PHE A 41 -19.25 -4.54 16.10
CA PHE A 41 -17.83 -4.17 16.14
C PHE A 41 -16.96 -5.35 15.70
N LEU A 42 -15.82 -5.05 15.05
CA LEU A 42 -14.91 -6.10 14.56
C LEU A 42 -14.31 -6.93 15.69
N SER A 43 -14.17 -6.37 16.90
CA SER A 43 -13.73 -7.09 18.10
C SER A 43 -14.69 -8.21 18.48
N ASP A 44 -16.00 -7.99 18.32
CA ASP A 44 -17.04 -8.92 18.78
C ASP A 44 -17.10 -10.16 17.88
N LEU A 45 -16.74 -10.01 16.60
CA LEU A 45 -16.56 -11.12 15.65
C LEU A 45 -15.41 -12.06 16.04
N GLY A 46 -14.43 -11.55 16.80
CA GLY A 46 -13.27 -12.30 17.28
C GLY A 46 -13.40 -12.85 18.68
N ARG A 47 -14.58 -12.74 19.31
CA ARG A 47 -14.78 -13.06 20.74
C ARG A 47 -14.94 -14.56 20.99
N ASP A 48 -15.75 -15.24 20.18
CA ASP A 48 -16.06 -16.67 20.36
C ASP A 48 -15.38 -17.56 19.30
N PRO A 49 -14.88 -18.76 19.67
CA PRO A 49 -14.45 -19.78 18.71
C PRO A 49 -15.61 -20.26 17.81
N PRO A 50 -15.34 -20.62 16.54
CA PRO A 50 -14.05 -20.57 15.84
C PRO A 50 -13.73 -19.19 15.23
N GLY A 51 -14.63 -18.20 15.34
CA GLY A 51 -14.46 -16.85 14.76
C GLY A 51 -13.21 -16.14 15.30
N SER A 52 -12.93 -16.31 16.60
CA SER A 52 -11.71 -15.82 17.26
C SER A 52 -10.41 -16.27 16.57
N TYR A 53 -10.30 -17.55 16.18
CA TYR A 53 -9.12 -18.07 15.50
C TYR A 53 -8.96 -17.49 14.09
N VAL A 54 -10.07 -17.33 13.35
CA VAL A 54 -10.07 -16.73 12.01
C VAL A 54 -9.67 -15.27 12.07
N LEU A 55 -10.25 -14.49 12.99
CA LEU A 55 -9.92 -13.08 13.13
C LEU A 55 -8.47 -12.89 13.59
N PHE A 56 -8.01 -13.66 14.58
CA PHE A 56 -6.62 -13.59 15.07
C PHE A 56 -5.60 -13.95 13.98
N LEU A 57 -5.75 -15.11 13.34
CA LEU A 57 -4.82 -15.54 12.28
C LEU A 57 -4.86 -14.58 11.08
N GLY A 58 -6.07 -14.21 10.64
CA GLY A 58 -6.26 -13.31 9.50
C GLY A 58 -5.65 -11.93 9.73
N LEU A 59 -5.89 -11.30 10.89
CA LEU A 59 -5.31 -9.99 11.21
C LEU A 59 -3.79 -10.05 11.43
N ASN A 60 -3.23 -11.17 11.90
CA ASN A 60 -1.78 -11.38 11.91
C ASN A 60 -1.18 -11.43 10.49
N VAL A 61 -1.82 -12.16 9.57
CA VAL A 61 -1.38 -12.19 8.16
C VAL A 61 -1.53 -10.82 7.50
N VAL A 62 -2.63 -10.10 7.75
CA VAL A 62 -2.83 -8.72 7.28
C VAL A 62 -1.73 -7.79 7.82
N ALA A 63 -1.34 -7.90 9.10
CA ALA A 63 -0.28 -7.08 9.68
C ALA A 63 1.05 -7.24 8.94
N VAL A 64 1.46 -8.47 8.66
CA VAL A 64 2.70 -8.76 7.90
C VAL A 64 2.59 -8.23 6.47
N LEU A 65 1.48 -8.48 5.78
CA LEU A 65 1.27 -8.02 4.40
C LEU A 65 1.20 -6.49 4.30
N LEU A 66 0.58 -5.81 5.28
CA LEU A 66 0.50 -4.36 5.37
C LEU A 66 1.88 -3.73 5.63
N GLY A 67 2.67 -4.30 6.54
CA GLY A 67 4.05 -3.87 6.80
C GLY A 67 4.96 -4.03 5.57
N LEU A 68 4.82 -5.14 4.83
CA LEU A 68 5.50 -5.34 3.53
C LEU A 68 5.01 -4.32 2.49
N THR A 69 3.72 -4.03 2.44
CA THR A 69 3.13 -3.07 1.50
C THR A 69 3.66 -1.65 1.74
N TRP A 70 3.71 -1.21 3.00
CA TRP A 70 4.31 0.07 3.39
C TRP A 70 5.81 0.12 3.05
N SER A 71 6.55 -0.98 3.30
CA SER A 71 7.98 -1.08 2.99
C SER A 71 8.27 -1.01 1.48
N PHE A 72 7.59 -1.79 0.65
CA PHE A 72 7.78 -1.75 -0.81
C PHE A 72 7.33 -0.42 -1.43
N ASN A 73 6.32 0.24 -0.84
CA ASN A 73 5.90 1.57 -1.25
C ASN A 73 6.94 2.65 -0.86
N HIS A 74 7.58 2.52 0.30
CA HIS A 74 8.70 3.37 0.71
C HIS A 74 9.89 3.25 -0.25
N GLU A 75 10.35 2.04 -0.56
CA GLU A 75 11.47 1.81 -1.49
C GLU A 75 11.17 2.37 -2.89
N TYR A 76 9.96 2.15 -3.41
CA TYR A 76 9.50 2.73 -4.68
C TYR A 76 9.55 4.26 -4.67
N LYS A 77 9.02 4.89 -3.61
CA LYS A 77 9.03 6.35 -3.46
C LYS A 77 10.41 6.92 -3.24
N GLN A 78 11.25 6.25 -2.45
CA GLN A 78 12.62 6.72 -2.18
C GLN A 78 13.45 6.73 -3.46
N HIS A 79 13.37 5.69 -4.31
CA HIS A 79 14.05 5.67 -5.59
C HIS A 79 13.63 6.86 -6.49
N PHE A 80 12.32 7.14 -6.59
CA PHE A 80 11.82 8.26 -7.39
C PHE A 80 12.23 9.63 -6.80
N LEU A 81 12.09 9.80 -5.48
CA LEU A 81 12.40 11.05 -4.78
C LEU A 81 13.91 11.35 -4.78
N GLN A 82 14.76 10.32 -4.68
CA GLN A 82 16.21 10.47 -4.77
C GLN A 82 16.65 10.95 -6.16
N GLN A 83 16.13 10.35 -7.24
CA GLN A 83 16.37 10.84 -8.59
C GLN A 83 15.89 12.30 -8.77
N SER A 84 14.72 12.62 -8.20
CA SER A 84 14.18 13.99 -8.21
C SER A 84 15.03 14.98 -7.39
N LEU A 85 15.70 14.51 -6.33
CA LEU A 85 16.58 15.31 -5.47
C LEU A 85 17.92 15.61 -6.17
N GLU A 86 18.48 14.62 -6.85
CA GLU A 86 19.69 14.76 -7.68
C GLU A 86 19.45 15.74 -8.84
N ASN A 87 18.23 15.74 -9.41
CA ASN A 87 17.76 16.73 -10.39
C ASN A 87 17.41 18.11 -9.80
N GLY A 88 17.50 18.32 -8.48
CA GLY A 88 17.14 19.57 -7.80
C GLY A 88 15.64 19.90 -7.75
N GLN A 89 14.75 18.97 -8.13
CA GLN A 89 13.29 19.17 -8.19
C GLN A 89 12.60 19.05 -6.81
N VAL A 90 13.23 18.37 -5.84
CA VAL A 90 12.70 18.17 -4.49
C VAL A 90 13.75 18.41 -3.40
N SER A 91 13.29 18.64 -2.17
CA SER A 91 14.18 18.85 -1.01
C SER A 91 14.48 17.55 -0.25
N ARG A 92 15.60 17.53 0.49
CA ARG A 92 15.96 16.41 1.38
C ARG A 92 14.88 16.09 2.41
N GLY A 93 14.20 17.12 2.93
CA GLY A 93 13.08 16.96 3.87
C GLY A 93 11.85 16.29 3.23
N LEU A 94 11.62 16.44 1.92
CA LEU A 94 10.57 15.68 1.24
C LEU A 94 10.96 14.19 1.12
N CYS A 95 12.23 13.89 0.93
CA CYS A 95 12.72 12.51 0.84
C CYS A 95 12.57 11.76 2.18
N SER A 96 12.88 12.42 3.31
CA SER A 96 12.74 11.80 4.64
C SER A 96 11.29 11.51 5.04
N LEU A 97 10.31 12.26 4.53
CA LEU A 97 8.88 11.95 4.75
C LEU A 97 8.48 10.56 4.21
N SER A 98 9.18 10.02 3.21
CA SER A 98 8.93 8.64 2.74
C SER A 98 9.24 7.62 3.84
N PHE A 99 10.33 7.83 4.59
CA PHE A 99 10.69 6.99 5.72
C PHE A 99 9.73 7.17 6.90
N VAL A 100 9.27 8.39 7.18
CA VAL A 100 8.23 8.66 8.19
C VAL A 100 6.95 7.88 7.88
N SER A 101 6.46 7.95 6.64
CA SER A 101 5.29 7.19 6.19
C SER A 101 5.47 5.68 6.35
N CYS A 102 6.66 5.16 6.01
CA CYS A 102 7.02 3.75 6.21
C CYS A 102 6.94 3.33 7.68
N ILE A 103 7.63 4.06 8.56
CA ILE A 103 7.70 3.73 9.99
C ILE A 103 6.32 3.74 10.62
N PHE A 104 5.50 4.77 10.37
CA PHE A 104 4.16 4.82 10.94
C PHE A 104 3.26 3.69 10.40
N GLY A 105 3.33 3.34 9.12
CA GLY A 105 2.55 2.22 8.58
C GLY A 105 3.01 0.84 9.10
N VAL A 106 4.31 0.60 9.21
CA VAL A 106 4.87 -0.66 9.73
C VAL A 106 4.60 -0.79 11.24
N VAL A 107 4.82 0.27 12.03
CA VAL A 107 4.54 0.28 13.48
C VAL A 107 3.03 0.17 13.73
N GLY A 108 2.21 0.86 12.93
CA GLY A 108 0.75 0.77 12.96
C GLY A 108 0.27 -0.67 12.79
N ALA A 109 0.79 -1.39 11.78
CA ALA A 109 0.41 -2.78 11.51
C ALA A 109 0.56 -3.73 12.71
N PHE A 110 1.54 -3.53 13.61
CA PHE A 110 1.67 -4.31 14.86
C PHE A 110 0.53 -4.09 15.87
N GLY A 111 -0.29 -3.05 15.70
CA GLY A 111 -1.53 -2.88 16.45
C GLY A 111 -2.59 -3.93 16.11
N LEU A 112 -2.60 -4.48 14.89
CA LEU A 112 -3.62 -5.45 14.45
C LEU A 112 -3.55 -6.80 15.21
N PRO A 113 -2.38 -7.46 15.40
CA PRO A 113 -2.28 -8.66 16.23
C PRO A 113 -2.70 -8.46 17.68
N VAL A 114 -2.38 -7.30 18.26
CA VAL A 114 -2.74 -6.94 19.65
C VAL A 114 -4.24 -6.71 19.76
N PHE A 115 -4.83 -5.98 18.80
CA PHE A 115 -6.27 -5.77 18.70
C PHE A 115 -7.05 -7.09 18.49
N ALA A 116 -6.47 -8.06 17.78
CA ALA A 116 -7.11 -9.35 17.50
C ALA A 116 -6.99 -10.37 18.64
N SER A 117 -6.22 -10.08 19.69
CA SER A 117 -5.91 -11.05 20.76
C SER A 117 -7.12 -11.29 21.66
N PHE A 118 -7.78 -12.44 21.50
CA PHE A 118 -9.03 -12.84 22.18
C PHE A 118 -8.99 -12.86 23.73
N ASN A 119 -7.83 -12.70 24.35
CA ASN A 119 -7.66 -12.66 25.81
C ASN A 119 -6.90 -11.40 26.28
N ALA A 120 -6.85 -10.35 25.46
CA ALA A 120 -6.33 -9.05 25.87
C ALA A 120 -7.33 -8.30 26.77
N SER A 121 -6.83 -7.39 27.60
CA SER A 121 -7.72 -6.54 28.40
C SER A 121 -8.46 -5.52 27.50
N PRO A 122 -9.66 -5.05 27.90
CA PRO A 122 -10.38 -4.03 27.12
C PRO A 122 -9.54 -2.78 26.85
N VAL A 123 -8.72 -2.36 27.81
CA VAL A 123 -7.77 -1.25 27.69
C VAL A 123 -6.70 -1.53 26.61
N LEU A 124 -6.22 -2.77 26.51
CA LEU A 124 -5.22 -3.14 25.51
C LEU A 124 -5.84 -3.22 24.10
N HIS A 125 -7.06 -3.75 23.95
CA HIS A 125 -7.81 -3.68 22.68
C HIS A 125 -8.08 -2.22 22.26
N TYR A 126 -8.49 -1.37 23.19
CA TYR A 126 -8.74 0.04 22.95
C TYR A 126 -7.47 0.77 22.48
N ASN A 127 -6.38 0.66 23.24
CA ASN A 127 -5.13 1.35 22.96
C ASN A 127 -4.48 0.86 21.66
N SER A 128 -4.59 -0.45 21.35
CA SER A 128 -4.08 -0.99 20.08
C SER A 128 -4.92 -0.54 18.88
N ALA A 129 -6.25 -0.50 18.98
CA ALA A 129 -7.11 0.06 17.93
C ALA A 129 -6.83 1.55 17.70
N PHE A 130 -6.73 2.34 18.77
CA PHE A 130 -6.41 3.78 18.69
C PHE A 130 -5.00 4.01 18.10
N GLY A 131 -4.00 3.27 18.59
CA GLY A 131 -2.62 3.35 18.09
C GLY A 131 -2.51 2.98 16.61
N PHE A 132 -3.17 1.90 16.19
CA PHE A 132 -3.27 1.50 14.77
C PHE A 132 -3.88 2.63 13.92
N LEU A 133 -5.07 3.13 14.29
CA LEU A 133 -5.74 4.20 13.55
C LEU A 133 -4.90 5.47 13.48
N LEU A 134 -4.27 5.89 14.59
CA LEU A 134 -3.41 7.09 14.61
C LEU A 134 -2.19 6.92 13.70
N CYS A 135 -1.50 5.78 13.79
CA CYS A 135 -0.33 5.48 12.97
C CYS A 135 -0.68 5.42 11.47
N GLU A 136 -1.74 4.69 11.10
CA GLU A 136 -2.20 4.65 9.71
C GLU A 136 -2.68 6.02 9.21
N THR A 137 -3.26 6.86 10.08
CA THR A 137 -3.58 8.27 9.73
C THR A 137 -2.31 9.01 9.31
N VAL A 138 -1.26 9.00 10.14
CA VAL A 138 0.00 9.68 9.83
C VAL A 138 0.64 9.10 8.56
N ALA A 139 0.61 7.77 8.41
CA ALA A 139 1.14 7.08 7.24
C ALA A 139 0.42 7.51 5.95
N MET A 140 -0.92 7.44 5.91
CA MET A 140 -1.73 7.82 4.75
C MET A 140 -1.63 9.31 4.40
N PHE A 141 -1.71 10.21 5.38
CA PHE A 141 -1.61 11.66 5.10
C PHE A 141 -0.23 12.02 4.52
N THR A 142 0.84 11.49 5.12
CA THR A 142 2.21 11.68 4.62
C THR A 142 2.38 11.07 3.22
N ASN A 143 1.87 9.86 3.01
CA ASN A 143 1.94 9.15 1.73
C ASN A 143 1.20 9.89 0.61
N THR A 144 -0.01 10.39 0.88
CA THR A 144 -0.84 11.14 -0.06
C THR A 144 -0.20 12.48 -0.43
N TYR A 145 0.38 13.18 0.56
CA TYR A 145 1.16 14.39 0.32
C TYR A 145 2.39 14.13 -0.57
N LEU A 146 3.10 13.03 -0.35
CA LEU A 146 4.20 12.62 -1.22
C LEU A 146 3.74 12.34 -2.65
N ASN A 147 2.61 11.66 -2.85
CA ASN A 147 2.09 11.40 -4.20
C ASN A 147 1.58 12.67 -4.89
N TYR A 148 1.00 13.61 -4.16
CA TYR A 148 0.72 14.96 -4.69
C TYR A 148 2.00 15.66 -5.17
N ARG A 149 3.09 15.60 -4.39
CA ARG A 149 4.37 16.21 -4.78
C ARG A 149 5.02 15.49 -5.98
N ILE A 150 4.94 14.16 -6.05
CA ILE A 150 5.40 13.37 -7.21
C ILE A 150 4.59 13.72 -8.47
N PHE A 151 3.27 13.88 -8.35
CA PHE A 151 2.39 14.35 -9.42
C PHE A 151 2.82 15.73 -9.95
N LEU A 152 3.11 16.69 -9.05
CA LEU A 152 3.58 18.02 -9.46
C LEU A 152 4.93 17.97 -10.19
N VAL A 153 5.88 17.14 -9.73
CA VAL A 153 7.18 16.96 -10.41
C VAL A 153 7.00 16.36 -11.80
N LYS A 154 6.27 15.25 -11.93
CA LYS A 154 5.98 14.62 -13.24
C LYS A 154 5.23 15.57 -14.19
N ARG A 155 4.37 16.43 -13.66
CA ARG A 155 3.68 17.47 -14.45
C ARG A 155 4.66 18.54 -14.93
N ALA A 156 5.51 19.06 -14.06
CA ALA A 156 6.52 20.06 -14.43
C ALA A 156 7.52 19.52 -15.47
N GLU A 157 7.92 18.24 -15.38
CA GLU A 157 8.73 17.57 -16.43
C GLU A 157 8.04 17.55 -17.79
N MET A 158 6.73 17.29 -17.82
CA MET A 158 5.95 17.30 -19.05
C MET A 158 5.80 18.71 -19.63
N ASP A 159 5.43 19.67 -18.79
CA ASP A 159 5.20 21.06 -19.17
C ASP A 159 6.52 21.75 -19.65
N ALA A 160 7.67 21.34 -19.11
CA ALA A 160 8.99 21.83 -19.52
C ALA A 160 9.44 21.32 -20.91
N GLY A 161 8.82 20.27 -21.45
CA GLY A 161 9.06 19.79 -22.81
C GLY A 161 10.47 19.24 -23.09
N VAL A 162 11.30 19.01 -22.06
CA VAL A 162 12.69 18.51 -22.18
C VAL A 162 12.70 17.00 -22.46
N PHE A 163 12.10 16.63 -23.59
CA PHE A 163 12.28 15.33 -24.22
C PHE A 163 13.46 15.45 -25.18
N ILE A 164 14.37 14.47 -25.14
CA ILE A 164 15.70 14.50 -25.78
C ILE A 164 15.64 15.10 -27.20
N THR A 165 16.47 16.13 -27.43
CA THR A 165 16.49 17.03 -28.60
C THR A 165 16.98 16.38 -29.90
N ASP A 166 16.95 15.06 -30.00
CA ASP A 166 17.17 14.38 -31.27
C ASP A 166 16.00 14.66 -32.22
N ARG A 167 16.30 14.98 -33.49
CA ARG A 167 15.30 15.25 -34.54
C ARG A 167 14.35 14.06 -34.81
N TYR A 168 14.61 12.91 -34.20
CA TYR A 168 13.85 11.67 -34.27
C TYR A 168 13.41 11.14 -32.90
N GLY A 169 13.38 11.97 -31.86
CA GLY A 169 12.79 11.62 -30.56
C GLY A 169 11.37 11.07 -30.74
N PRO A 170 11.12 9.77 -30.47
CA PRO A 170 9.90 9.14 -30.97
C PRO A 170 8.67 9.59 -30.18
N ARG A 171 7.53 9.71 -30.89
CA ARG A 171 6.21 10.03 -30.31
C ARG A 171 5.76 9.09 -29.19
N SER A 172 6.46 7.99 -28.93
CA SER A 172 6.27 7.13 -27.77
C SER A 172 6.65 7.81 -26.45
N VAL A 173 7.76 8.54 -26.38
CA VAL A 173 8.27 9.08 -25.10
C VAL A 173 7.28 10.03 -24.43
N SER A 174 6.65 10.91 -25.21
CA SER A 174 5.62 11.82 -24.70
C SER A 174 4.32 11.11 -24.32
N ARG A 175 3.92 10.05 -25.05
CA ARG A 175 2.79 9.18 -24.66
C ARG A 175 3.06 8.44 -23.35
N ILE A 176 4.27 7.91 -23.17
CA ILE A 176 4.68 7.20 -21.95
C ILE A 176 4.63 8.17 -20.76
N LYS A 177 5.25 9.34 -20.86
CA LYS A 177 5.21 10.35 -19.80
C LYS A 177 3.79 10.87 -19.53
N LEU A 178 2.92 10.95 -20.54
CA LEU A 178 1.50 11.27 -20.36
C LEU A 178 0.72 10.18 -19.62
N GLY A 179 0.93 8.91 -19.97
CA GLY A 179 0.31 7.78 -19.27
C GLY A 179 0.80 7.65 -17.83
N GLU A 180 2.10 7.87 -17.56
CA GLU A 180 2.64 7.92 -16.20
C GLU A 180 2.00 9.03 -15.37
N LEU A 181 1.79 10.23 -15.95
CA LEU A 181 1.12 11.32 -15.25
C LEU A 181 -0.36 10.98 -14.97
N GLN A 182 -1.05 10.33 -15.91
CA GLN A 182 -2.44 9.90 -15.74
C GLN A 182 -2.58 8.82 -14.65
N ALA A 183 -1.69 7.82 -14.64
CA ALA A 183 -1.65 6.77 -13.62
C ALA A 183 -1.41 7.35 -12.22
N VAL A 184 -0.38 8.20 -12.05
CA VAL A 184 -0.09 8.86 -10.77
C VAL A 184 -1.22 9.79 -10.34
N LYS A 185 -1.84 10.54 -11.26
CA LYS A 185 -3.02 11.36 -10.97
C LYS A 185 -4.19 10.49 -10.50
N ARG A 186 -4.44 9.35 -11.13
CA ARG A 186 -5.51 8.42 -10.76
C ARG A 186 -5.25 7.81 -9.38
N GLY A 187 -4.04 7.33 -9.12
CA GLY A 187 -3.62 6.83 -7.82
C GLY A 187 -3.83 7.87 -6.72
N PHE A 188 -3.32 9.09 -6.91
CA PHE A 188 -3.51 10.21 -6.00
C PHE A 188 -4.99 10.56 -5.74
N LEU A 189 -5.86 10.53 -6.76
CA LEU A 189 -7.29 10.79 -6.57
C LEU A 189 -8.01 9.69 -5.77
N ILE A 190 -7.59 8.43 -5.93
CA ILE A 190 -8.08 7.31 -5.09
C ILE A 190 -7.61 7.51 -3.65
N GLU A 191 -6.31 7.75 -3.44
CA GLU A 191 -5.73 8.02 -2.12
C GLU A 191 -6.41 9.19 -1.40
N LEU A 192 -6.61 10.31 -2.09
CA LEU A 192 -7.26 11.50 -1.55
C LEU A 192 -8.72 11.22 -1.15
N SER A 193 -9.44 10.46 -1.97
CA SER A 193 -10.83 10.06 -1.70
C SER A 193 -10.91 9.11 -0.50
N CYS A 194 -10.00 8.13 -0.42
CA CYS A 194 -9.89 7.23 0.72
C CYS A 194 -9.52 7.98 2.01
N VAL A 195 -8.56 8.92 1.97
CA VAL A 195 -8.19 9.74 3.13
C VAL A 195 -9.34 10.63 3.58
N ALA A 196 -10.05 11.29 2.66
CA ALA A 196 -11.18 12.15 3.02
C ALA A 196 -12.30 11.35 3.71
N LEU A 197 -12.67 10.19 3.15
CA LEU A 197 -13.67 9.30 3.77
C LEU A 197 -13.18 8.71 5.09
N TYR A 198 -11.92 8.28 5.16
CA TYR A 198 -11.29 7.78 6.39
C TYR A 198 -11.32 8.84 7.50
N SER A 199 -10.97 10.09 7.20
CA SER A 199 -11.04 11.19 8.17
C SER A 199 -12.46 11.44 8.66
N MET A 200 -13.48 11.38 7.78
CA MET A 200 -14.88 11.45 8.22
C MET A 200 -15.24 10.30 9.16
N CYS A 201 -14.83 9.06 8.84
CA CYS A 201 -15.06 7.91 9.70
C CYS A 201 -14.33 8.04 11.06
N VAL A 202 -13.09 8.51 11.10
CA VAL A 202 -12.33 8.75 12.35
C VAL A 202 -12.96 9.87 13.18
N LEU A 203 -13.41 10.96 12.55
CA LEU A 203 -14.10 12.07 13.21
C LEU A 203 -15.47 11.69 13.78
N VAL A 204 -16.12 10.64 13.27
CA VAL A 204 -17.31 10.04 13.87
C VAL A 204 -16.94 9.02 14.94
N TYR A 205 -15.95 8.17 14.67
CA TYR A 205 -15.54 7.09 15.55
C TYR A 205 -14.98 7.59 16.89
N LEU A 206 -14.03 8.54 16.87
CA LEU A 206 -13.34 8.97 18.09
C LEU A 206 -14.24 9.71 19.10
N PRO A 207 -15.08 10.70 18.72
CA PRO A 207 -15.97 11.34 19.70
C PRO A 207 -16.99 10.37 20.29
N VAL A 208 -17.51 9.42 19.51
CA VAL A 208 -18.43 8.39 20.00
C VAL A 208 -17.71 7.31 20.83
N LEU A 209 -16.40 7.15 20.64
CA LEU A 209 -15.53 6.28 21.45
C LEU A 209 -15.22 6.89 22.83
N TYR A 210 -15.01 8.20 22.93
CA TYR A 210 -14.65 8.89 24.18
C TYR A 210 -15.83 9.50 24.95
N ASN A 211 -16.88 9.96 24.26
CA ASN A 211 -18.04 10.63 24.88
C ASN A 211 -19.30 9.74 24.93
N GLY A 212 -19.23 8.51 24.41
CA GLY A 212 -20.32 7.54 24.55
C GLY A 212 -20.45 7.09 26.01
N ALA A 213 -21.68 6.93 26.48
CA ALA A 213 -21.93 6.25 27.75
C ALA A 213 -21.37 4.82 27.69
N GLU A 214 -20.83 4.32 28.81
CA GLU A 214 -20.47 2.90 28.90
C GLU A 214 -21.74 2.06 28.74
N ALA A 215 -21.72 1.17 27.74
CA ALA A 215 -22.80 0.22 27.52
C ALA A 215 -22.93 -0.70 28.75
N PRO A 216 -24.14 -1.02 29.23
CA PRO A 216 -24.29 -1.95 30.33
C PRO A 216 -23.79 -3.35 29.92
N HIS A 217 -23.28 -4.10 30.91
CA HIS A 217 -23.07 -5.52 30.75
C HIS A 217 -24.39 -6.29 30.85
N LEU A 218 -24.52 -7.31 30.02
CA LEU A 218 -25.72 -8.14 29.94
C LEU A 218 -25.75 -9.09 31.15
N THR A 219 -26.84 -9.12 31.92
CA THR A 219 -26.92 -9.99 33.12
C THR A 219 -26.99 -11.47 32.74
N ILE A 220 -26.55 -12.35 33.65
CA ILE A 220 -26.63 -13.82 33.44
C ILE A 220 -28.08 -14.25 33.12
N LYS A 221 -29.07 -13.63 33.78
CA LYS A 221 -30.50 -13.87 33.52
C LYS A 221 -30.94 -13.44 32.11
N GLN A 222 -30.54 -12.25 31.66
CA GLN A 222 -30.82 -11.79 30.29
C GLN A 222 -30.11 -12.68 29.24
N CYS A 223 -28.88 -13.12 29.51
CA CYS A 223 -28.10 -13.97 28.60
C CYS A 223 -28.78 -15.33 28.39
N ILE A 224 -29.33 -15.92 29.46
CA ILE A 224 -30.12 -17.15 29.41
C ILE A 224 -31.47 -16.91 28.71
N ALA A 225 -32.13 -15.76 28.94
CA ALA A 225 -33.37 -15.39 28.25
C ALA A 225 -33.19 -15.21 26.73
N LEU A 226 -32.02 -14.72 26.29
CA LEU A 226 -31.59 -14.69 24.89
C LEU A 226 -31.21 -16.07 24.32
N LYS A 227 -31.32 -17.15 25.10
CA LYS A 227 -31.07 -18.56 24.73
C LYS A 227 -29.63 -18.83 24.28
N LEU A 228 -28.65 -18.06 24.79
CA LEU A 228 -27.23 -18.22 24.47
C LEU A 228 -26.57 -19.43 25.15
N GLY A 229 -27.29 -20.13 26.03
CA GLY A 229 -26.87 -21.35 26.71
C GLY A 229 -26.44 -21.11 28.16
N GLU A 230 -26.95 -21.94 29.08
CA GLU A 230 -26.75 -21.73 30.53
C GLU A 230 -25.28 -21.80 30.95
N ASN A 231 -24.54 -22.83 30.51
CA ASN A 231 -23.10 -22.97 30.79
C ASN A 231 -22.28 -21.81 30.18
N TYR A 232 -22.70 -21.32 29.01
CA TYR A 232 -22.04 -20.21 28.33
C TYR A 232 -22.19 -18.91 29.14
N CYS A 233 -23.43 -18.59 29.56
CA CYS A 233 -23.72 -17.40 30.37
C CYS A 233 -23.15 -17.46 31.79
N SER A 234 -23.22 -18.62 32.45
CA SER A 234 -22.87 -18.78 33.88
C SER A 234 -21.41 -19.17 34.15
N SER A 235 -20.66 -19.60 33.13
CA SER A 235 -19.24 -19.98 33.26
C SER A 235 -18.38 -19.29 32.20
N THR A 236 -18.60 -19.57 30.91
CA THR A 236 -17.70 -19.09 29.84
C THR A 236 -17.62 -17.56 29.75
N MET A 237 -18.76 -16.89 29.83
CA MET A 237 -18.89 -15.43 29.73
C MET A 237 -19.17 -14.76 31.06
N ARG A 238 -19.00 -15.44 32.20
CA ARG A 238 -19.23 -14.83 33.51
C ARG A 238 -18.21 -13.71 33.80
N LEU A 239 -18.70 -12.57 34.28
CA LEU A 239 -17.89 -11.47 34.79
C LEU A 239 -17.89 -11.49 36.33
N ASP A 240 -19.07 -11.54 36.94
CA ASP A 240 -19.28 -11.67 38.39
C ASP A 240 -20.50 -12.56 38.69
N ASP A 241 -21.20 -12.37 39.83
CA ASP A 241 -22.37 -13.18 40.21
C ASP A 241 -23.68 -12.75 39.52
N VAL A 242 -23.67 -11.61 38.82
CA VAL A 242 -24.86 -10.95 38.24
C VAL A 242 -24.68 -10.71 36.74
N TYR A 243 -23.49 -10.28 36.32
CA TYR A 243 -23.17 -9.80 34.99
C TYR A 243 -22.30 -10.78 34.19
N THR A 244 -22.47 -10.73 32.88
CA THR A 244 -21.60 -11.39 31.90
C THR A 244 -20.63 -10.39 31.27
N LYS A 245 -19.59 -10.88 30.60
CA LYS A 245 -18.66 -10.09 29.78
C LYS A 245 -19.28 -9.58 28.48
N LEU A 246 -20.52 -9.95 28.18
CA LEU A 246 -21.25 -9.47 27.01
C LEU A 246 -21.68 -8.02 27.23
N TRP A 247 -21.51 -7.17 26.23
CA TRP A 247 -22.04 -5.80 26.22
C TRP A 247 -23.44 -5.79 25.62
N ASP A 248 -24.34 -5.00 26.19
CA ASP A 248 -25.66 -4.71 25.64
C ASP A 248 -25.65 -3.31 25.02
N TYR A 249 -25.64 -3.22 23.69
CA TYR A 249 -25.67 -1.95 22.97
C TYR A 249 -27.09 -1.49 22.61
N GLU A 250 -28.14 -2.23 22.98
CA GLU A 250 -29.52 -1.92 22.53
C GLU A 250 -30.06 -0.61 23.12
N LYS A 251 -29.66 -0.27 24.35
CA LYS A 251 -30.09 0.96 25.05
C LYS A 251 -29.81 2.24 24.26
N ASP A 252 -28.66 2.31 23.59
CA ASP A 252 -28.21 3.43 22.77
C ASP A 252 -27.85 2.96 21.35
N ILE A 253 -28.67 2.06 20.80
CA ILE A 253 -28.39 1.31 19.56
C ILE A 253 -27.96 2.18 18.38
N ALA A 254 -28.56 3.36 18.20
CA ALA A 254 -28.19 4.29 17.13
C ALA A 254 -26.74 4.78 17.25
N VAL A 255 -26.28 5.08 18.46
CA VAL A 255 -24.94 5.59 18.73
C VAL A 255 -23.90 4.49 18.50
N HIS A 256 -24.13 3.30 19.07
CA HIS A 256 -23.23 2.16 18.88
C HIS A 256 -23.21 1.65 17.44
N GLN A 257 -24.36 1.65 16.74
CA GLN A 257 -24.45 1.24 15.35
C GLN A 257 -23.68 2.20 14.42
N VAL A 258 -23.78 3.52 14.65
CA VAL A 258 -22.96 4.52 13.94
C VAL A 258 -21.47 4.32 14.21
N ARG A 259 -21.07 4.01 15.46
CA ARG A 259 -19.67 3.73 15.81
C ARG A 259 -19.14 2.47 15.12
N ALA A 260 -19.94 1.41 15.05
CA ALA A 260 -19.56 0.15 14.37
C ALA A 260 -19.45 0.35 12.85
N LEU A 261 -20.36 1.12 12.24
CA LEU A 261 -20.27 1.49 10.82
C LEU A 261 -19.09 2.42 10.54
N ALA A 262 -18.75 3.33 11.45
CA ALA A 262 -17.55 4.16 11.34
C ALA A 262 -16.25 3.33 11.42
N GLN A 263 -16.19 2.33 12.32
CA GLN A 263 -15.07 1.38 12.37
C GLN A 263 -14.92 0.60 11.05
N LEU A 264 -16.03 0.09 10.51
CA LEU A 264 -16.03 -0.57 9.19
C LEU A 264 -15.58 0.39 8.08
N GLY A 265 -16.05 1.65 8.10
CA GLY A 265 -15.67 2.69 7.16
C GLY A 265 -14.16 2.97 7.19
N CYS A 266 -13.55 3.09 8.37
CA CYS A 266 -12.09 3.18 8.52
C CYS A 266 -11.36 1.99 7.88
N MET A 267 -11.84 0.76 8.11
CA MET A 267 -11.23 -0.44 7.53
C MET A 267 -11.35 -0.47 5.99
N LEU A 268 -12.55 -0.21 5.44
CA LEU A 268 -12.79 -0.25 4.00
C LEU A 268 -12.03 0.87 3.26
N THR A 269 -11.87 2.03 3.89
CA THR A 269 -11.08 3.13 3.33
C THR A 269 -9.58 2.85 3.38
N LEU A 270 -9.06 2.19 4.43
CA LEU A 270 -7.68 1.68 4.47
C LEU A 270 -7.42 0.62 3.37
N ILE A 271 -8.37 -0.29 3.16
CA ILE A 271 -8.30 -1.29 2.08
C ILE A 271 -8.29 -0.61 0.70
N GLY A 272 -9.20 0.36 0.47
CA GLY A 272 -9.22 1.15 -0.75
C GLY A 272 -7.93 1.96 -0.97
N TYR A 273 -7.37 2.52 0.10
CA TYR A 273 -6.10 3.23 0.10
C TYR A 273 -4.97 2.29 -0.34
N THR A 274 -4.91 1.10 0.23
CA THR A 274 -3.94 0.05 -0.11
C THR A 274 -4.04 -0.33 -1.60
N LEU A 275 -5.26 -0.49 -2.12
CA LEU A 275 -5.50 -0.80 -3.55
C LEU A 275 -5.05 0.31 -4.52
N SER A 276 -4.89 1.55 -4.07
CA SER A 276 -4.32 2.62 -4.92
C SER A 276 -2.90 2.29 -5.39
N PHE A 277 -2.10 1.60 -4.57
CA PHE A 277 -0.73 1.19 -4.91
C PHE A 277 -0.69 0.12 -6.00
N PHE A 278 -1.77 -0.66 -6.15
CA PHE A 278 -1.94 -1.57 -7.28
C PHE A 278 -2.35 -0.82 -8.56
N ALA A 279 -3.27 0.14 -8.45
CA ALA A 279 -3.76 0.93 -9.58
C ALA A 279 -2.62 1.72 -10.26
N ASP A 280 -1.78 2.38 -9.47
CA ASP A 280 -0.60 3.15 -9.90
C ASP A 280 0.43 2.28 -10.67
N ASN A 281 0.58 1.01 -10.28
CA ASN A 281 1.51 0.08 -10.93
C ASN A 281 0.98 -0.57 -12.22
N LYS A 282 -0.32 -0.93 -12.28
CA LYS A 282 -0.88 -1.72 -13.40
C LYS A 282 -0.82 -0.97 -14.74
N GLU A 283 -1.04 0.35 -14.71
CA GLU A 283 -1.01 1.21 -15.89
C GLU A 283 0.43 1.46 -16.38
N GLU A 284 1.40 1.57 -15.46
CA GLU A 284 2.82 1.70 -15.80
C GLU A 284 3.34 0.47 -16.57
N GLU A 285 3.00 -0.74 -16.12
CA GLU A 285 3.47 -1.97 -16.78
C GLU A 285 2.80 -2.25 -18.12
N THR A 286 1.46 -2.13 -18.18
CA THR A 286 0.71 -2.38 -19.42
C THR A 286 1.12 -1.42 -20.55
N MET A 287 1.51 -0.19 -20.22
CA MET A 287 2.04 0.75 -21.20
C MET A 287 3.48 0.44 -21.62
N LYS A 288 4.36 0.02 -20.70
CA LYS A 288 5.73 -0.42 -21.04
C LYS A 288 5.76 -1.64 -21.95
N ASP A 289 4.87 -2.61 -21.72
CA ASP A 289 4.78 -3.79 -22.59
C ASP A 289 4.15 -3.44 -23.95
N LYS A 290 3.17 -2.53 -24.00
CA LYS A 290 2.65 -2.01 -25.27
C LYS A 290 3.73 -1.28 -26.09
N ASP A 291 4.51 -0.40 -25.48
CA ASP A 291 5.58 0.33 -26.18
C ASP A 291 6.72 -0.60 -26.63
N ARG A 292 7.11 -1.59 -25.82
CA ARG A 292 8.01 -2.67 -26.25
C ARG A 292 7.49 -3.41 -27.47
N THR A 293 6.18 -3.69 -27.51
CA THR A 293 5.55 -4.37 -28.64
C THR A 293 5.56 -3.47 -29.90
N GLU A 294 5.20 -2.19 -29.77
CA GLU A 294 5.25 -1.22 -30.88
C GLU A 294 6.69 -1.02 -31.40
N ALA A 295 7.69 -0.87 -30.51
CA ALA A 295 9.09 -0.77 -30.88
C ALA A 295 9.63 -2.04 -31.56
N THR A 296 9.20 -3.22 -31.11
CA THR A 296 9.54 -4.51 -31.72
C THR A 296 8.97 -4.62 -33.13
N VAL A 297 7.71 -4.20 -33.34
CA VAL A 297 7.08 -4.15 -34.67
C VAL A 297 7.83 -3.20 -35.60
N ILE A 298 8.17 -1.99 -35.13
CA ILE A 298 8.96 -1.01 -35.92
C ILE A 298 10.33 -1.58 -36.30
N TYR A 299 11.02 -2.25 -35.36
CA TYR A 299 12.31 -2.89 -35.63
C TYR A 299 12.19 -3.95 -36.73
N TYR A 300 11.25 -4.90 -36.62
CA TYR A 300 11.05 -5.93 -37.64
C TYR A 300 10.62 -5.34 -39.00
N GLN A 301 9.77 -4.32 -39.01
CA GLN A 301 9.33 -3.66 -40.23
C GLN A 301 10.48 -2.92 -40.92
N HIS A 302 11.35 -2.25 -40.16
CA HIS A 302 12.57 -1.64 -40.68
C HIS A 302 13.58 -2.70 -41.16
N SER A 303 13.77 -3.80 -40.42
CA SER A 303 14.63 -4.92 -40.85
C SER A 303 14.14 -5.58 -42.13
N ALA A 304 12.82 -5.73 -42.32
CA ALA A 304 12.22 -6.26 -43.54
C ALA A 304 12.33 -5.31 -44.75
N SER A 305 12.43 -4.00 -44.51
CA SER A 305 12.65 -2.99 -45.57
C SER A 305 14.12 -2.83 -46.00
N MET A 306 15.08 -3.41 -45.27
CA MET A 306 16.49 -3.40 -45.67
C MET A 306 16.69 -4.27 -46.93
N PRO A 307 17.23 -3.73 -48.04
CA PRO A 307 17.50 -4.55 -49.22
C PRO A 307 18.54 -5.64 -48.87
N PRO A 308 18.39 -6.86 -49.41
CA PRO A 308 19.29 -7.96 -49.08
C PRO A 308 20.73 -7.59 -49.45
N HIS A 309 21.62 -7.65 -48.45
CA HIS A 309 23.03 -7.29 -48.60
C HIS A 309 23.66 -8.20 -49.67
N ARG A 310 23.82 -7.69 -50.90
CA ARG A 310 24.46 -8.44 -51.98
C ARG A 310 25.85 -8.85 -51.52
N SER A 311 26.09 -10.15 -51.49
CA SER A 311 27.38 -10.71 -51.09
C SER A 311 28.48 -10.18 -52.02
N PRO A 312 29.70 -9.88 -51.50
CA PRO A 312 30.81 -9.45 -52.33
C PRO A 312 31.14 -10.56 -53.34
N ARG A 313 30.83 -10.30 -54.62
CA ARG A 313 31.10 -11.22 -55.73
C ARG A 313 32.62 -11.42 -55.79
N LYS A 314 33.10 -12.65 -55.50
CA LYS A 314 34.53 -12.99 -55.47
C LYS A 314 35.23 -12.62 -56.78
N SER A 315 35.89 -11.46 -56.78
CA SER A 315 36.82 -11.06 -57.83
C SER A 315 38.11 -11.86 -57.67
N ARG A 316 38.32 -12.85 -58.55
CA ARG A 316 39.51 -13.70 -58.59
C ARG A 316 40.47 -13.19 -59.65
N ARG A 317 41.47 -12.38 -59.27
CA ARG A 317 42.77 -12.38 -59.97
C ARG A 317 43.91 -11.80 -59.13
N THR A 318 44.82 -12.71 -58.82
CA THR A 318 46.24 -12.53 -58.49
C THR A 318 46.93 -11.27 -59.01
N SER A 319 47.61 -10.55 -58.12
CA SER A 319 48.92 -9.95 -58.41
C SER A 319 49.73 -9.79 -57.13
N THR A 320 50.90 -10.41 -57.09
CA THR A 320 51.87 -10.32 -55.99
C THR A 320 52.64 -9.01 -56.04
N ARG A 321 52.66 -8.23 -54.95
CA ARG A 321 53.86 -7.47 -54.59
C ARG A 321 54.04 -7.30 -53.08
N ARG A 322 55.31 -7.28 -52.69
CA ARG A 322 55.85 -7.41 -51.34
C ARG A 322 56.57 -6.11 -51.00
N SER A 323 56.24 -5.46 -49.89
CA SER A 323 57.05 -4.39 -49.28
C SER A 323 56.93 -4.43 -47.76
N LYS A 324 58.09 -4.34 -47.10
CA LYS A 324 58.30 -4.42 -45.64
C LYS A 324 58.44 -3.01 -45.05
N SER A 325 58.45 -2.95 -43.70
CA SER A 325 58.88 -1.81 -42.84
C SER A 325 57.99 -0.55 -42.88
N THR A 326 57.92 0.26 -41.81
CA THR A 326 58.85 0.41 -40.68
C THR A 326 58.15 0.64 -39.33
N SER A 327 58.90 0.47 -38.24
CA SER A 327 58.54 0.71 -36.84
C SER A 327 58.98 2.08 -36.32
N SER A 328 58.18 2.69 -35.44
CA SER A 328 58.60 3.61 -34.35
C SER A 328 57.37 3.89 -33.45
N SER A 329 57.27 3.59 -32.15
CA SER A 329 58.14 3.79 -30.97
C SER A 329 58.40 5.27 -30.64
N VAL A 330 57.84 5.74 -29.52
CA VAL A 330 58.16 6.90 -28.63
C VAL A 330 56.91 7.08 -27.74
N SER A 331 56.80 6.53 -26.52
CA SER A 331 57.50 6.77 -25.24
C SER A 331 56.95 7.94 -24.40
N GLU A 332 56.24 7.62 -23.31
CA GLU A 332 56.17 8.46 -22.09
C GLU A 332 57.59 8.62 -21.50
N PRO A 333 57.92 9.72 -20.79
CA PRO A 333 57.55 9.92 -19.37
C PRO A 333 57.25 11.43 -19.07
N SER A 334 57.13 11.98 -17.85
CA SER A 334 57.30 11.53 -16.46
C SER A 334 56.47 12.38 -15.49
N LYS A 335 56.22 11.84 -14.29
CA LYS A 335 55.83 12.51 -13.03
C LYS A 335 56.38 13.94 -12.84
N TYR A 336 55.60 14.80 -12.19
CA TYR A 336 56.10 15.66 -11.10
C TYR A 336 55.04 15.84 -10.01
N SER A 337 55.48 15.85 -8.75
CA SER A 337 54.67 16.04 -7.54
C SER A 337 54.79 17.46 -7.00
N ASN A 338 53.83 17.84 -6.15
CA ASN A 338 53.89 18.70 -4.94
C ASN A 338 52.54 19.44 -4.84
N GLU A 339 51.66 19.26 -3.85
CA GLU A 339 51.79 19.25 -2.38
C GLU A 339 51.88 20.66 -1.76
N PHE A 340 51.03 20.92 -0.74
CA PHE A 340 50.86 22.18 0.02
C PHE A 340 50.34 23.40 -0.79
N ARG A 341 49.72 24.44 -0.22
CA ARG A 341 49.20 24.73 1.14
C ARG A 341 47.91 25.58 0.96
N ALA A 342 46.96 25.65 1.89
CA ALA A 342 46.94 25.11 3.26
C ALA A 342 45.84 24.06 3.42
#